data_AF-A0A4Y4WZ74-F1
#
_entry.id   AF-A0A4Y4WZ74-F1
#
_cell.length_a   1.000
_cell.length_b   1.000
_cell.length_c   1.000
_cell.angle_alpha   90.00
_cell.angle_beta   90.00
_cell.angle_gamma   90.00
#
_symmetry.space_group_name_H-M   'P 1'
#
loop_
_entity.id
_entity.type
_entity.pdbx_description
1 polymer ?
#
loop_
_entity_poly.entity_id
_entity_poly.type
_entity_poly.pdbx_seq_one_letter_code
_entity_poly.pdbx_strand_id
1 'polypeptide(L)'
;MVNPLQSLRLPLGHPLVEKLCNKSLKDGVKFNEEIPIHFKKEVLEEDKIKFKQALRVLHAIVNNETSLRYLSDENQKFIEDLAQDKKITNEKIEKTLEIVSYSDVDVDFEKFKELMLEVDFVAVGLKSYSQSQLLDLDGGHWDLEVPSVPKESVTFRLDNLPKNEKNKEMNFYARSSLKNLNKGVVAIDFGTKSTTASYMDENGKYRLLSISGLVDDASPTKFENPTIMEFRYKENFLNAYNALKHLPFTEKNDIEVAHEAQKNAKGVKGNDLYRFFSQLKQWAGADEKQNFRDCEKDFPLESFTNCTGFNPIEIYAYYIGRCINNMENGVFLKYFLSYPIKNEIFKLNLIYKMTTLLL
;
A
#
# COMPACT_ATOMS: atom_id res chain seq x y z
N MET A 1 -18.66 -12.99 8.01
CA MET A 1 -19.62 -12.40 7.05
C MET A 1 -18.87 -11.47 6.13
N VAL A 2 -19.04 -11.66 4.83
CA VAL A 2 -18.54 -10.79 3.76
C VAL A 2 -19.57 -9.68 3.58
N ASN A 3 -19.13 -8.43 3.43
CA ASN A 3 -20.02 -7.28 3.41
C ASN A 3 -20.21 -6.80 1.97
N PRO A 4 -21.44 -6.84 1.41
CA PRO A 4 -21.72 -6.28 0.10
C PRO A 4 -21.61 -4.76 0.15
N LEU A 5 -21.01 -4.19 -0.89
CA LEU A 5 -20.82 -2.76 -1.08
C LEU A 5 -21.39 -2.33 -2.43
N GLN A 6 -21.97 -1.13 -2.42
CA GLN A 6 -22.35 -0.36 -3.62
C GLN A 6 -21.57 0.97 -3.68
N SER A 7 -21.07 1.42 -2.54
CA SER A 7 -20.16 2.55 -2.40
C SER A 7 -19.11 2.20 -1.34
N LEU A 8 -18.01 2.94 -1.35
CA LEU A 8 -16.91 2.76 -0.41
C LEU A 8 -16.70 4.06 0.37
N ARG A 9 -16.95 4.01 1.67
CA ARG A 9 -16.69 5.13 2.57
C ARG A 9 -15.30 4.97 3.20
N LEU A 10 -14.46 5.99 3.08
CA LEU A 10 -13.09 5.99 3.61
C LEU A 10 -12.84 7.21 4.50
N PRO A 11 -12.04 7.06 5.57
CA PRO A 11 -11.46 8.19 6.28
C PRO A 11 -10.63 9.05 5.33
N LEU A 12 -10.66 10.38 5.47
CA LEU A 12 -9.94 11.30 4.58
C LEU A 12 -8.44 11.05 4.51
N GLY A 13 -7.84 10.61 5.63
CA GLY A 13 -6.43 10.27 5.71
C GLY A 13 -6.05 8.91 5.13
N HIS A 14 -7.01 8.13 4.64
CA HIS A 14 -6.73 6.80 4.10
C HIS A 14 -6.07 6.91 2.71
N PRO A 15 -4.95 6.22 2.41
CA PRO A 15 -4.24 6.37 1.14
C PRO A 15 -5.06 6.02 -0.12
N LEU A 16 -6.07 5.16 -0.01
CA LEU A 16 -7.00 4.91 -1.13
C LEU A 16 -7.72 6.18 -1.58
N VAL A 17 -7.99 7.15 -0.71
CA VAL A 17 -8.70 8.39 -1.07
C VAL A 17 -7.96 9.09 -2.20
N GLU A 18 -6.63 9.19 -2.10
CA GLU A 18 -5.80 9.77 -3.15
C GLU A 18 -5.93 9.04 -4.48
N LYS A 19 -5.77 7.71 -4.43
CA LYS A 19 -5.78 6.86 -5.62
C LYS A 19 -7.15 6.92 -6.30
N LEU A 20 -8.24 6.90 -5.54
CA LEU A 20 -9.60 6.96 -6.06
C LEU A 20 -9.98 8.35 -6.58
N CYS A 21 -9.58 9.44 -5.90
CA CYS A 21 -9.69 10.79 -6.46
C CYS A 21 -8.93 10.91 -7.79
N ASN A 22 -7.73 10.36 -7.91
CA ASN A 22 -7.01 10.39 -9.19
C ASN A 22 -7.71 9.56 -10.28
N LYS A 23 -8.39 8.46 -9.94
CA LYS A 23 -9.15 7.66 -10.89
C LYS A 23 -10.49 8.29 -11.30
N SER A 24 -11.07 9.17 -10.47
CA SER A 24 -12.31 9.90 -10.77
C SER A 24 -12.10 11.09 -11.70
N LEU A 25 -10.87 11.60 -11.82
CA LEU A 25 -10.53 12.72 -12.69
C LEU A 25 -10.57 12.33 -14.17
N LYS A 26 -10.94 13.29 -15.03
CA LYS A 26 -10.81 13.18 -16.48
C LYS A 26 -9.32 13.24 -16.89
N ASP A 27 -9.01 12.64 -18.03
CA ASP A 27 -7.62 12.54 -18.52
C ASP A 27 -6.95 13.93 -18.63
N GLY A 28 -5.74 14.02 -18.08
CA GLY A 28 -4.93 15.25 -18.08
C GLY A 28 -5.16 16.19 -16.89
N VAL A 29 -6.23 16.01 -16.11
CA VAL A 29 -6.47 16.78 -14.88
C VAL A 29 -5.70 16.15 -13.72
N LYS A 30 -4.93 16.94 -12.98
CA LYS A 30 -4.17 16.50 -11.80
C LYS A 30 -4.33 17.51 -10.67
N PHE A 31 -4.46 17.02 -9.45
CA PHE A 31 -4.38 17.86 -8.26
C PHE A 31 -2.94 18.32 -8.05
N ASN A 32 -2.73 19.62 -7.84
CA ASN A 32 -1.41 20.18 -7.58
C ASN A 32 -1.22 20.41 -6.07
N GLU A 33 -0.41 19.55 -5.45
CA GLU A 33 -0.11 19.60 -4.01
C GLU A 33 0.89 20.69 -3.63
N GLU A 34 1.60 21.25 -4.61
CA GLU A 34 2.64 22.26 -4.37
C GLU A 34 2.08 23.67 -4.23
N ILE A 35 0.78 23.89 -4.51
CA ILE A 35 0.16 25.20 -4.38
C ILE A 35 0.17 25.61 -2.90
N PRO A 36 0.87 26.70 -2.52
CA PRO A 36 0.94 27.11 -1.12
C PRO A 36 -0.42 27.57 -0.61
N ILE A 37 -0.88 26.95 0.48
CA ILE A 37 -2.11 27.34 1.17
C ILE A 37 -1.73 28.14 2.41
N HIS A 38 -2.22 29.37 2.49
CA HIS A 38 -1.99 30.22 3.64
C HIS A 38 -3.12 30.04 4.67
N PHE A 39 -2.75 29.62 5.87
CA PHE A 39 -3.68 29.49 7.00
C PHE A 39 -3.56 30.69 7.94
N LYS A 40 -4.63 30.99 8.68
CA LYS A 40 -4.52 31.87 9.83
C LYS A 40 -3.69 31.22 10.96
N LYS A 41 -3.15 32.03 11.87
CA LYS A 41 -2.18 31.58 12.89
C LYS A 41 -2.80 30.63 13.91
N GLU A 42 -4.09 30.78 14.15
CA GLU A 42 -4.89 29.99 15.10
C GLU A 42 -5.26 28.58 14.59
N VAL A 43 -4.99 28.26 13.32
CA VAL A 43 -5.29 26.94 12.75
C VAL A 43 -4.24 25.92 13.20
N LEU A 44 -4.68 24.80 13.77
CA LEU A 44 -3.83 23.70 14.23
C LEU A 44 -3.25 22.92 13.04
N GLU A 45 -2.06 22.31 13.21
CA GLU A 45 -1.42 21.52 12.14
C GLU A 45 -2.27 20.33 11.70
N GLU A 46 -2.97 19.67 12.62
CA GLU A 46 -3.88 18.57 12.29
C GLU A 46 -5.01 18.99 11.35
N ASP A 47 -5.59 20.17 11.58
CA ASP A 47 -6.68 20.71 10.76
C ASP A 47 -6.17 21.14 9.38
N LYS A 48 -4.92 21.61 9.29
CA LYS A 48 -4.28 21.91 8.00
C LYS A 48 -4.12 20.64 7.16
N ILE A 49 -3.73 19.52 7.78
CA ILE A 49 -3.58 18.23 7.11
C ILE A 49 -4.95 17.73 6.61
N LYS A 50 -5.95 17.71 7.49
CA LYS A 50 -7.32 17.31 7.14
C LYS A 50 -7.90 18.17 6.02
N PHE A 51 -7.68 19.48 6.08
CA PHE A 51 -8.13 20.41 5.05
C PHE A 51 -7.48 20.12 3.69
N LYS A 52 -6.17 19.87 3.63
CA LYS A 52 -5.49 19.50 2.38
C LYS A 52 -6.06 18.21 1.78
N GLN A 53 -6.35 17.21 2.62
CA GLN A 53 -6.99 15.97 2.18
C GLN A 53 -8.39 16.22 1.62
N ALA A 54 -9.19 17.05 2.31
CA ALA A 54 -10.52 17.43 1.86
C ALA A 54 -10.50 18.25 0.55
N LEU A 55 -9.52 19.14 0.36
CA LEU A 55 -9.35 19.88 -0.90
C LEU A 55 -9.09 18.95 -2.09
N ARG A 56 -8.32 17.88 -1.90
CA ARG A 56 -8.11 16.87 -2.95
C ARG A 56 -9.42 16.22 -3.36
N VAL A 57 -10.28 15.92 -2.39
CA VAL A 57 -11.63 15.39 -2.64
C VAL A 57 -12.51 16.41 -3.34
N LEU A 58 -12.56 17.67 -2.87
CA LEU A 58 -13.31 18.73 -3.56
C LEU A 58 -12.85 18.92 -5.01
N HIS A 59 -11.54 18.86 -5.25
CA HIS A 59 -10.99 18.93 -6.59
C HIS A 59 -11.49 17.77 -7.47
N ALA A 60 -11.57 16.55 -6.94
CA ALA A 60 -12.16 15.42 -7.64
C ALA A 60 -13.66 15.64 -7.94
N ILE A 61 -14.43 16.17 -7.00
CA ILE A 61 -15.86 16.43 -7.17
C ILE A 61 -16.10 17.49 -8.26
N VAL A 62 -15.41 18.64 -8.19
CA VAL A 62 -15.62 19.75 -9.14
C VAL A 62 -15.19 19.38 -10.56
N ASN A 63 -14.22 18.48 -10.71
CA ASN A 63 -13.74 18.03 -12.03
C ASN A 63 -14.43 16.75 -12.54
N ASN A 64 -15.45 16.26 -11.83
CA ASN A 64 -16.29 15.14 -12.25
C ASN A 64 -17.73 15.61 -12.44
N GLU A 65 -18.24 15.54 -13.68
CA GLU A 65 -19.59 16.04 -14.00
C GLU A 65 -20.71 15.33 -13.24
N THR A 66 -20.57 14.04 -12.94
CA THR A 66 -21.57 13.28 -12.19
C THR A 66 -21.59 13.75 -10.75
N SER A 67 -20.42 13.89 -10.12
CA SER A 67 -20.30 14.29 -8.72
C SER A 67 -20.74 15.74 -8.51
N LEU A 68 -20.36 16.63 -9.44
CA LEU A 68 -20.70 18.05 -9.40
C LEU A 68 -22.22 18.30 -9.41
N ARG A 69 -23.00 17.47 -10.11
CA ARG A 69 -24.48 17.62 -10.20
C ARG A 69 -25.19 17.50 -8.85
N TYR A 70 -24.56 16.87 -7.86
CA TYR A 70 -25.14 16.70 -6.53
C TYR A 70 -24.71 17.78 -5.53
N LEU A 71 -23.79 18.67 -5.91
CA LEU A 71 -23.45 19.84 -5.10
C LEU A 71 -24.49 20.95 -5.28
N SER A 72 -24.97 21.52 -4.17
CA SER A 72 -25.84 22.69 -4.19
C SER A 72 -25.13 23.93 -4.75
N ASP A 73 -25.88 24.85 -5.36
CA ASP A 73 -25.35 26.13 -5.85
C ASP A 73 -24.61 26.92 -4.77
N GLU A 74 -25.09 26.85 -3.51
CA GLU A 74 -24.44 27.47 -2.36
C GLU A 74 -23.05 26.86 -2.07
N ASN A 75 -22.91 25.55 -2.19
CA ASN A 75 -21.64 24.86 -1.98
C ASN A 75 -20.68 25.08 -3.14
N GLN A 76 -21.18 25.08 -4.39
CA GLN A 76 -20.37 25.40 -5.55
C GLN A 76 -19.77 26.80 -5.42
N LYS A 77 -20.61 27.80 -5.08
CA LYS A 77 -20.15 29.16 -4.80
C LYS A 77 -19.14 29.23 -3.66
N PHE A 78 -19.36 28.48 -2.58
CA PHE A 78 -18.39 28.40 -1.48
C PHE A 78 -17.02 27.87 -1.95
N ILE A 79 -16.99 26.84 -2.81
CA ILE A 79 -15.74 26.27 -3.32
C ILE A 79 -15.02 27.26 -4.25
N GLU A 80 -15.77 28.01 -5.07
CA GLU A 80 -15.22 29.09 -5.91
C GLU A 80 -14.60 30.21 -5.07
N ASP A 81 -15.31 30.66 -4.03
CA ASP A 81 -14.82 31.67 -3.09
C ASP A 81 -13.56 31.17 -2.34
N LEU A 82 -13.55 29.89 -1.95
CA LEU A 82 -12.42 29.23 -1.28
C LEU A 82 -11.15 29.24 -2.13
N ALA A 83 -11.28 29.11 -3.46
CA ALA A 83 -10.14 29.15 -4.37
C ALA A 83 -9.49 30.54 -4.48
N GLN A 84 -10.24 31.62 -4.18
CA GLN A 84 -9.75 33.00 -4.21
C GLN A 84 -9.27 33.51 -2.84
N ASP A 85 -9.43 32.69 -1.80
CA ASP A 85 -9.15 33.11 -0.44
C ASP A 85 -7.65 33.29 -0.17
N LYS A 86 -7.32 34.47 0.36
CA LYS A 86 -5.94 34.77 0.76
C LYS A 86 -5.50 34.02 2.03
N LYS A 87 -6.46 33.68 2.91
CA LYS A 87 -6.19 32.98 4.18
C LYS A 87 -7.36 32.09 4.60
N ILE A 88 -7.05 30.84 4.93
CA ILE A 88 -8.01 29.84 5.39
C ILE A 88 -8.21 29.96 6.91
N THR A 89 -9.48 29.90 7.36
CA THR A 89 -9.92 29.95 8.76
C THR A 89 -10.46 28.59 9.21
N ASN A 90 -10.59 28.37 10.53
CA ASN A 90 -11.20 27.15 11.07
C ASN A 90 -12.63 26.94 10.55
N GLU A 91 -13.45 28.00 10.47
CA GLU A 91 -14.81 27.93 9.91
C GLU A 91 -14.84 27.41 8.47
N LYS A 92 -13.87 27.83 7.63
CA LYS A 92 -13.75 27.35 6.24
C LYS A 92 -13.31 25.89 6.19
N ILE A 93 -12.43 25.47 7.11
CA ILE A 93 -12.00 24.08 7.24
C ILE A 93 -13.19 23.20 7.63
N GLU A 94 -13.94 23.60 8.67
CA GLU A 94 -15.12 22.88 9.14
C GLU A 94 -16.17 22.74 8.03
N LYS A 95 -16.50 23.84 7.34
CA LYS A 95 -17.45 23.81 6.22
C LYS A 95 -16.97 22.95 5.05
N THR A 96 -15.68 22.96 4.76
CA THR A 96 -15.09 22.11 3.72
C THR A 96 -15.19 20.63 4.06
N LEU A 97 -14.84 20.26 5.30
CA LEU A 97 -14.98 18.89 5.80
C LEU A 97 -16.44 18.44 5.80
N GLU A 98 -17.35 19.32 6.20
CA GLU A 98 -18.78 19.06 6.18
C GLU A 98 -19.27 18.73 4.77
N ILE A 99 -18.96 19.59 3.77
CA ILE A 99 -19.33 19.38 2.36
C ILE A 99 -18.83 18.01 1.87
N VAL A 100 -17.56 17.70 2.12
CA VAL A 100 -16.97 16.43 1.69
C VAL A 100 -17.65 15.23 2.37
N SER A 101 -18.06 15.35 3.63
CA SER A 101 -18.63 14.24 4.41
C SER A 101 -19.97 13.70 3.91
N TYR A 102 -20.73 14.50 3.16
CA TYR A 102 -22.00 14.10 2.55
C TYR A 102 -21.98 14.14 1.02
N SER A 103 -20.87 14.54 0.42
CA SER A 103 -20.70 14.49 -1.03
C SER A 103 -20.14 13.14 -1.46
N ASP A 104 -20.61 12.66 -2.61
CA ASP A 104 -20.09 11.46 -3.23
C ASP A 104 -19.07 11.82 -4.33
N VAL A 105 -18.02 11.01 -4.46
CA VAL A 105 -17.09 11.06 -5.59
C VAL A 105 -17.37 9.85 -6.48
N ASP A 106 -17.72 10.09 -7.73
CA ASP A 106 -18.00 9.04 -8.70
C ASP A 106 -16.69 8.50 -9.29
N VAL A 107 -16.52 7.18 -9.23
CA VAL A 107 -15.38 6.47 -9.79
C VAL A 107 -15.90 5.38 -10.71
N ASP A 108 -15.32 5.26 -11.89
CA ASP A 108 -15.64 4.16 -12.79
C ASP A 108 -15.27 2.81 -12.14
N PHE A 109 -16.23 1.87 -12.12
CA PHE A 109 -16.05 0.57 -11.46
C PHE A 109 -14.91 -0.24 -12.06
N GLU A 110 -14.66 -0.16 -13.38
CA GLU A 110 -13.56 -0.90 -14.00
C GLU A 110 -12.22 -0.34 -13.54
N LYS A 111 -12.05 0.99 -13.49
CA LYS A 111 -10.85 1.64 -12.93
C LYS A 111 -10.62 1.28 -11.45
N PHE A 112 -11.69 1.23 -10.66
CA PHE A 112 -11.64 0.79 -9.27
C PHE A 112 -11.22 -0.68 -9.16
N LYS A 113 -11.86 -1.55 -9.93
CA LYS A 113 -11.62 -2.99 -9.94
C LYS A 113 -10.17 -3.29 -10.33
N GLU A 114 -9.66 -2.71 -11.41
CA GLU A 114 -8.25 -2.85 -11.82
C GLU A 114 -7.30 -2.43 -10.69
N LEU A 115 -7.53 -1.26 -10.09
CA LEU A 115 -6.73 -0.77 -8.97
C LEU A 115 -6.68 -1.78 -7.81
N MET A 116 -7.83 -2.34 -7.43
CA MET A 116 -7.91 -3.28 -6.32
C MET A 116 -7.29 -4.65 -6.66
N LEU A 117 -7.50 -5.16 -7.88
CA LEU A 117 -6.94 -6.46 -8.28
C LEU A 117 -5.42 -6.44 -8.45
N GLU A 118 -4.80 -5.26 -8.57
CA GLU A 118 -3.36 -5.09 -8.78
C GLU A 118 -2.58 -4.63 -7.54
N VAL A 119 -3.20 -4.51 -6.36
CA VAL A 119 -2.55 -3.98 -5.14
C VAL A 119 -1.23 -4.69 -4.84
N ASP A 120 -1.20 -6.02 -4.85
CA ASP A 120 0.01 -6.80 -4.59
C ASP A 120 0.93 -6.97 -5.81
N PHE A 121 0.40 -6.78 -7.02
CA PHE A 121 1.21 -6.67 -8.24
C PHE A 121 2.08 -5.41 -8.19
N VAL A 122 1.50 -4.29 -7.77
CA VAL A 122 2.22 -3.01 -7.62
C VAL A 122 3.16 -3.06 -6.43
N ALA A 123 2.71 -3.56 -5.27
CA ALA A 123 3.50 -3.55 -4.04
C ALA A 123 4.71 -4.49 -4.09
N VAL A 124 4.54 -5.73 -4.57
CA VAL A 124 5.60 -6.76 -4.50
C VAL A 124 5.71 -7.64 -5.76
N GLY A 125 4.95 -7.34 -6.82
CA GLY A 125 5.06 -8.06 -8.09
C GLY A 125 4.34 -9.41 -8.15
N LEU A 126 3.34 -9.66 -7.30
CA LEU A 126 2.48 -10.85 -7.45
C LEU A 126 1.62 -10.76 -8.72
N LYS A 127 1.03 -11.90 -9.12
CA LYS A 127 0.00 -11.90 -10.17
C LYS A 127 -1.23 -11.09 -9.71
N SER A 128 -1.85 -10.34 -10.62
CA SER A 128 -3.13 -9.69 -10.36
C SER A 128 -4.21 -10.72 -10.00
N TYR A 129 -5.07 -10.35 -9.07
CA TYR A 129 -6.17 -11.20 -8.61
C TYR A 129 -7.22 -11.40 -9.70
N SER A 130 -7.93 -12.53 -9.65
CA SER A 130 -9.09 -12.75 -10.51
C SER A 130 -10.25 -11.84 -10.11
N GLN A 131 -11.13 -11.51 -11.06
CA GLN A 131 -12.31 -10.67 -10.80
C GLN A 131 -13.23 -11.26 -9.71
N SER A 132 -13.29 -12.58 -9.59
CA SER A 132 -14.01 -13.27 -8.51
C SER A 132 -13.57 -12.84 -7.12
N GLN A 133 -12.30 -12.40 -6.94
CA GLN A 133 -11.81 -11.90 -5.66
C GLN A 133 -12.64 -10.72 -5.16
N LEU A 134 -13.16 -9.88 -6.06
CA LEU A 134 -13.94 -8.70 -5.69
C LEU A 134 -15.46 -8.94 -5.79
N LEU A 135 -15.89 -9.80 -6.71
CA LEU A 135 -17.29 -9.96 -7.11
C LEU A 135 -17.99 -11.20 -6.52
N ASP A 136 -17.27 -12.20 -6.03
CA ASP A 136 -17.87 -13.41 -5.48
C ASP A 136 -18.15 -13.27 -3.98
N LEU A 137 -19.22 -13.94 -3.51
CA LEU A 137 -19.61 -13.97 -2.09
C LEU A 137 -18.53 -14.54 -1.18
N ASP A 138 -17.78 -15.53 -1.66
CA ASP A 138 -16.66 -16.16 -0.94
C ASP A 138 -15.33 -15.44 -1.18
N GLY A 139 -15.33 -14.39 -2.00
CA GLY A 139 -14.19 -13.50 -2.17
C GLY A 139 -14.16 -12.41 -1.09
N GLY A 140 -13.98 -11.19 -1.56
CA GLY A 140 -13.88 -9.96 -0.78
C GLY A 140 -12.45 -9.49 -0.59
N HIS A 141 -12.26 -8.17 -0.64
CA HIS A 141 -10.93 -7.55 -0.55
C HIS A 141 -10.67 -7.04 0.87
N TRP A 142 -9.43 -7.23 1.35
CA TRP A 142 -9.04 -6.86 2.72
C TRP A 142 -8.99 -5.35 2.93
N ASP A 143 -8.40 -4.62 1.99
CA ASP A 143 -8.28 -3.16 2.03
C ASP A 143 -9.62 -2.39 1.93
N LEU A 144 -10.75 -3.07 1.79
CA LEU A 144 -12.08 -2.47 1.76
C LEU A 144 -12.80 -2.55 3.12
N GLU A 145 -12.26 -3.27 4.10
CA GLU A 145 -12.80 -3.31 5.46
C GLU A 145 -12.20 -2.17 6.29
N VAL A 146 -12.69 -0.94 6.10
CA VAL A 146 -12.16 0.25 6.77
C VAL A 146 -13.17 0.84 7.75
N PRO A 147 -12.81 1.04 9.04
CA PRO A 147 -13.65 1.78 9.98
C PRO A 147 -13.60 3.29 9.65
N SER A 148 -14.74 3.98 9.67
CA SER A 148 -14.81 5.40 9.32
C SER A 148 -15.63 6.20 10.33
N VAL A 149 -15.14 7.41 10.66
CA VAL A 149 -15.90 8.43 11.42
C VAL A 149 -16.69 9.30 10.43
N PRO A 150 -17.96 9.65 10.69
CA PRO A 150 -18.78 10.28 9.66
C PRO A 150 -18.27 11.63 9.11
N LYS A 151 -17.77 12.52 9.98
CA LYS A 151 -17.36 13.88 9.58
C LYS A 151 -15.99 13.96 8.88
N GLU A 152 -15.14 12.96 9.04
CA GLU A 152 -13.77 12.94 8.49
C GLU A 152 -13.64 11.84 7.44
N SER A 153 -14.62 11.79 6.54
CA SER A 153 -14.72 10.73 5.54
C SER A 153 -15.25 11.24 4.22
N VAL A 154 -15.03 10.46 3.19
CA VAL A 154 -15.59 10.65 1.84
C VAL A 154 -16.23 9.34 1.40
N THR A 155 -17.32 9.44 0.64
CA THR A 155 -17.97 8.29 0.02
C THR A 155 -17.61 8.25 -1.46
N PHE A 156 -17.03 7.16 -1.91
CA PHE A 156 -16.83 6.88 -3.33
C PHE A 156 -18.00 6.06 -3.85
N ARG A 157 -18.76 6.61 -4.79
CA ARG A 157 -19.80 5.89 -5.52
C ARG A 157 -19.18 5.27 -6.76
N LEU A 158 -19.49 4.00 -7.01
CA LEU A 158 -18.96 3.33 -8.19
C LEU A 158 -20.01 3.35 -9.29
N ASP A 159 -19.64 3.87 -10.45
CA ASP A 159 -20.50 3.88 -11.64
C ASP A 159 -20.19 2.67 -12.53
N ASN A 160 -21.12 2.32 -13.43
CA ASN A 160 -20.95 1.21 -14.39
C ASN A 160 -20.75 -0.17 -13.74
N LEU A 161 -21.36 -0.42 -12.58
CA LEU A 161 -21.31 -1.75 -11.96
C LEU A 161 -21.88 -2.81 -12.92
N PRO A 162 -21.26 -4.01 -12.97
CA PRO A 162 -21.78 -5.10 -13.79
C PRO A 162 -23.18 -5.48 -13.33
N LYS A 163 -24.04 -5.85 -14.29
CA LYS A 163 -25.41 -6.30 -14.02
C LYS A 163 -25.49 -7.81 -14.14
N ASN A 164 -26.24 -8.44 -13.24
CA ASN A 164 -26.53 -9.87 -13.32
C ASN A 164 -27.62 -10.18 -14.35
N GLU A 165 -27.97 -11.46 -14.52
CA GLU A 165 -29.00 -11.94 -15.45
C GLU A 165 -30.40 -11.32 -15.23
N LYS A 166 -30.64 -10.73 -14.07
CA LYS A 166 -31.89 -10.03 -13.72
C LYS A 166 -31.78 -8.51 -13.88
N ASN A 167 -30.77 -8.01 -14.59
CA ASN A 167 -30.46 -6.58 -14.77
C ASN A 167 -30.23 -5.80 -13.46
N LYS A 168 -29.91 -6.49 -12.36
CA LYS A 168 -29.58 -5.86 -11.08
C LYS A 168 -28.07 -5.65 -11.00
N GLU A 169 -27.65 -4.46 -10.61
CA GLU A 169 -26.25 -4.16 -10.32
C GLU A 169 -25.71 -5.12 -9.26
N MET A 170 -24.54 -5.69 -9.56
CA MET A 170 -23.81 -6.56 -8.67
C MET A 170 -23.14 -5.73 -7.59
N ASN A 171 -22.95 -6.35 -6.42
CA ASN A 171 -22.14 -5.76 -5.36
C ASN A 171 -20.68 -6.16 -5.55
N PHE A 172 -19.80 -5.41 -4.92
CA PHE A 172 -18.44 -5.86 -4.61
C PHE A 172 -18.32 -6.08 -3.11
N TYR A 173 -17.27 -6.75 -2.67
CA TYR A 173 -17.23 -7.30 -1.33
C TYR A 173 -15.99 -6.88 -0.55
N ALA A 174 -16.18 -6.46 0.70
CA ALA A 174 -15.12 -6.32 1.69
C ALA A 174 -15.05 -7.58 2.56
N ARG A 175 -13.83 -7.95 2.97
CA ARG A 175 -13.62 -9.10 3.85
C ARG A 175 -12.46 -8.87 4.81
N SER A 176 -12.68 -9.22 6.08
CA SER A 176 -11.62 -9.22 7.08
C SER A 176 -10.53 -10.24 6.81
N SER A 177 -9.26 -9.82 6.89
CA SER A 177 -8.10 -10.73 6.88
C SER A 177 -8.16 -11.76 8.03
N LEU A 178 -8.77 -11.39 9.16
CA LEU A 178 -9.04 -12.28 10.30
C LEU A 178 -9.98 -13.45 9.99
N LYS A 179 -10.75 -13.38 8.88
CA LYS A 179 -11.60 -14.47 8.39
C LYS A 179 -10.90 -15.33 7.34
N ASN A 180 -9.64 -15.04 7.04
CA ASN A 180 -8.80 -15.77 6.09
C ASN A 180 -7.56 -16.36 6.78
N LEU A 181 -7.64 -16.69 8.07
CA LEU A 181 -6.52 -17.30 8.79
C LEU A 181 -6.21 -18.70 8.26
N ASN A 182 -4.97 -18.90 7.84
CA ASN A 182 -4.45 -20.17 7.37
C ASN A 182 -3.86 -20.96 8.55
N LYS A 183 -4.26 -22.23 8.68
CA LYS A 183 -3.77 -23.15 9.73
C LYS A 183 -2.41 -23.76 9.43
N GLY A 184 -1.92 -23.58 8.20
CA GLY A 184 -0.63 -24.04 7.73
C GLY A 184 0.54 -23.40 8.46
N VAL A 185 1.72 -23.83 8.08
CA VAL A 185 2.98 -23.34 8.63
C VAL A 185 3.83 -22.79 7.50
N VAL A 186 4.57 -21.73 7.80
CA VAL A 186 5.56 -21.14 6.91
C VAL A 186 6.94 -21.51 7.45
N ALA A 187 7.83 -21.98 6.58
CA ALA A 187 9.23 -22.24 6.89
C ALA A 187 10.12 -21.37 6.01
N ILE A 188 11.01 -20.61 6.62
CA ILE A 188 11.89 -19.66 5.96
C ILE A 188 13.33 -19.99 6.34
N ASP A 189 14.15 -20.25 5.34
CA ASP A 189 15.59 -20.19 5.44
C ASP A 189 16.06 -18.86 4.90
N PHE A 190 16.23 -17.90 5.80
CA PHE A 190 16.85 -16.64 5.47
C PHE A 190 18.35 -16.90 5.49
N GLY A 191 19.01 -17.10 4.34
CA GLY A 191 20.44 -17.35 4.20
C GLY A 191 21.26 -16.07 3.97
N THR A 192 22.58 -16.20 3.80
CA THR A 192 23.45 -15.03 3.52
C THR A 192 23.47 -14.68 2.04
N LYS A 193 23.40 -15.68 1.16
CA LYS A 193 23.41 -15.51 -0.30
C LYS A 193 22.01 -15.57 -0.89
N SER A 194 21.19 -16.46 -0.37
CA SER A 194 19.83 -16.72 -0.83
C SER A 194 18.89 -16.93 0.34
N THR A 195 17.60 -16.68 0.09
CA THR A 195 16.47 -16.91 0.98
C THR A 195 15.53 -17.88 0.30
N THR A 196 15.20 -18.96 1.00
CA THR A 196 14.17 -19.90 0.56
C THR A 196 13.03 -19.84 1.55
N ALA A 197 11.81 -19.69 1.04
CA ALA A 197 10.61 -19.74 1.86
C ALA A 197 9.65 -20.78 1.29
N SER A 198 8.91 -21.43 2.17
CA SER A 198 7.88 -22.39 1.83
C SER A 198 6.71 -22.27 2.77
N TYR A 199 5.53 -22.67 2.30
CA TYR A 199 4.32 -22.71 3.11
C TYR A 199 3.52 -23.97 2.80
N MET A 200 2.73 -24.42 3.78
CA MET A 200 1.77 -25.49 3.59
C MET A 200 0.44 -24.89 3.14
N ASP A 201 -0.04 -25.26 1.95
CA ASP A 201 -1.34 -24.81 1.45
C ASP A 201 -2.52 -25.47 2.19
N GLU A 202 -3.74 -25.05 1.87
CA GLU A 202 -4.97 -25.57 2.47
C GLU A 202 -5.17 -27.09 2.32
N ASN A 203 -4.53 -27.69 1.31
CA ASN A 203 -4.57 -29.13 1.03
C ASN A 203 -3.44 -29.91 1.72
N GLY A 204 -2.63 -29.23 2.55
CA GLY A 204 -1.49 -29.83 3.23
C GLY A 204 -0.26 -30.01 2.34
N LYS A 205 -0.24 -29.43 1.13
CA LYS A 205 0.91 -29.53 0.22
C LYS A 205 1.89 -28.39 0.47
N TYR A 206 3.17 -28.73 0.59
CA TYR A 206 4.24 -27.74 0.68
C TYR A 206 4.49 -27.06 -0.67
N ARG A 207 4.48 -25.74 -0.68
CA ARG A 207 4.77 -24.88 -1.83
C ARG A 207 5.98 -24.02 -1.54
N LEU A 208 6.89 -23.92 -2.50
CA LEU A 208 8.01 -22.99 -2.46
C LEU A 208 7.55 -21.61 -2.90
N LEU A 209 8.13 -20.58 -2.29
CA LEU A 209 7.83 -19.18 -2.55
C LEU A 209 8.91 -18.54 -3.42
N SER A 210 8.48 -17.89 -4.50
CA SER A 210 9.28 -16.93 -5.24
C SER A 210 8.99 -15.54 -4.68
N ILE A 211 10.02 -14.84 -4.22
CA ILE A 211 9.97 -13.47 -3.72
C ILE A 211 10.36 -12.57 -4.89
N SER A 212 9.47 -11.65 -5.30
CA SER A 212 9.73 -10.64 -6.32
C SER A 212 10.31 -11.22 -7.64
N GLY A 213 9.44 -11.54 -8.60
CA GLY A 213 9.90 -12.03 -9.90
C GLY A 213 8.76 -12.43 -10.83
N LEU A 214 9.10 -12.59 -12.12
CA LEU A 214 8.20 -13.06 -13.18
C LEU A 214 7.52 -14.37 -12.77
N VAL A 215 6.21 -14.30 -12.54
CA VAL A 215 5.34 -15.44 -12.18
C VAL A 215 5.50 -16.62 -13.16
N ASP A 216 5.88 -16.33 -14.40
CA ASP A 216 5.96 -17.27 -15.52
C ASP A 216 7.34 -17.92 -15.73
N ASP A 217 8.36 -17.64 -14.89
CA ASP A 217 9.60 -18.41 -14.96
C ASP A 217 9.34 -19.85 -14.52
N ALA A 218 9.58 -20.83 -15.39
CA ALA A 218 9.42 -22.25 -15.05
C ALA A 218 10.64 -22.84 -14.33
N SER A 219 11.75 -22.08 -14.21
CA SER A 219 12.99 -22.57 -13.64
C SER A 219 12.88 -22.82 -12.13
N PRO A 220 13.38 -23.97 -11.61
CA PRO A 220 13.47 -24.23 -10.17
C PRO A 220 14.30 -23.17 -9.41
N THR A 221 15.21 -22.48 -10.09
CA THR A 221 16.07 -21.44 -9.50
C THR A 221 15.31 -20.23 -8.99
N LYS A 222 14.06 -20.03 -9.42
CA LYS A 222 13.22 -18.91 -8.95
C LYS A 222 12.84 -19.00 -7.47
N PHE A 223 12.97 -20.18 -6.87
CA PHE A 223 12.69 -20.41 -5.46
C PHE A 223 13.92 -20.20 -4.57
N GLU A 224 15.09 -20.00 -5.18
CA GLU A 224 16.31 -19.60 -4.49
C GLU A 224 16.49 -18.09 -4.64
N ASN A 225 15.77 -17.35 -3.80
CA ASN A 225 15.68 -15.89 -3.91
C ASN A 225 16.99 -15.26 -3.43
N PRO A 226 17.76 -14.52 -4.27
CA PRO A 226 18.98 -13.87 -3.82
C PRO A 226 18.71 -12.93 -2.64
N THR A 227 19.50 -12.99 -1.58
CA THR A 227 19.32 -12.11 -0.41
C THR A 227 19.93 -10.75 -0.69
N ILE A 228 19.28 -10.00 -1.58
CA ILE A 228 19.71 -8.69 -2.07
C ILE A 228 18.50 -7.77 -2.19
N MET A 229 18.75 -6.47 -1.98
CA MET A 229 17.79 -5.42 -2.28
C MET A 229 18.45 -4.26 -3.03
N GLU A 230 17.66 -3.50 -3.78
CA GLU A 230 18.05 -2.27 -4.46
C GLU A 230 17.27 -1.10 -3.85
N PHE A 231 17.99 -0.09 -3.37
CA PHE A 231 17.42 1.19 -2.96
C PHE A 231 17.26 2.08 -4.19
N ARG A 232 16.01 2.38 -4.57
CA ARG A 232 15.70 3.19 -5.75
C ARG A 232 15.15 4.55 -5.36
N TYR A 233 14.08 4.60 -4.58
CA TYR A 233 13.48 5.84 -4.07
C TYR A 233 13.09 5.64 -2.61
N LYS A 234 14.07 5.77 -1.70
CA LYS A 234 13.91 5.41 -0.28
C LYS A 234 12.77 6.19 0.38
N GLU A 235 12.68 7.50 0.12
CA GLU A 235 11.67 8.34 0.77
C GLU A 235 10.26 8.05 0.26
N ASN A 236 10.10 7.75 -1.04
CA ASN A 236 8.80 7.34 -1.61
C ASN A 236 8.30 6.07 -0.93
N PHE A 237 9.17 5.04 -0.83
CA PHE A 237 8.84 3.81 -0.14
C PHE A 237 8.45 4.05 1.31
N LEU A 238 9.24 4.83 2.06
CA LEU A 238 8.97 5.10 3.48
C LEU A 238 7.65 5.86 3.69
N ASN A 239 7.35 6.83 2.84
CA ASN A 239 6.10 7.57 2.90
C ASN A 239 4.91 6.62 2.68
N ALA A 240 4.97 5.76 1.67
CA ALA A 240 3.92 4.78 1.39
C ALA A 240 3.82 3.69 2.49
N TYR A 241 4.96 3.19 2.96
CA TYR A 241 5.06 2.14 3.97
C TYR A 241 4.50 2.57 5.33
N ASN A 242 4.71 3.84 5.71
CA ASN A 242 4.22 4.39 6.97
C ASN A 242 2.80 4.96 6.90
N ALA A 243 2.21 5.06 5.69
CA ALA A 243 0.88 5.64 5.51
C ALA A 243 -0.25 4.77 6.08
N LEU A 244 -0.04 3.46 6.20
CA LEU A 244 -0.95 2.53 6.86
C LEU A 244 -0.18 1.56 7.74
N LYS A 245 -0.78 1.19 8.88
CA LYS A 245 -0.18 0.24 9.81
C LYS A 245 -0.12 -1.18 9.25
N HIS A 246 -1.12 -1.58 8.46
CA HIS A 246 -1.22 -2.86 7.80
C HIS A 246 -1.47 -2.64 6.30
N LEU A 247 -0.96 -3.57 5.47
CA LEU A 247 -1.13 -3.58 4.01
C LEU A 247 -0.83 -2.21 3.32
N PRO A 248 0.30 -1.55 3.61
CA PRO A 248 0.60 -0.26 2.99
C PRO A 248 0.70 -0.38 1.46
N PHE A 249 0.20 0.65 0.76
CA PHE A 249 0.21 0.78 -0.70
C PHE A 249 1.58 1.22 -1.23
N THR A 250 2.60 0.43 -0.97
CA THR A 250 3.95 0.63 -1.50
C THR A 250 4.02 0.33 -2.99
N GLU A 251 5.11 0.75 -3.63
CA GLU A 251 5.43 0.40 -5.01
C GLU A 251 6.77 -0.34 -5.07
N LYS A 252 6.80 -1.50 -5.71
CA LYS A 252 8.02 -2.32 -5.84
C LYS A 252 9.17 -1.61 -6.55
N ASN A 253 8.88 -0.57 -7.34
CA ASN A 253 9.90 0.19 -8.06
C ASN A 253 10.63 1.20 -7.15
N ASP A 254 10.14 1.47 -5.94
CA ASP A 254 10.84 2.28 -4.95
C ASP A 254 11.92 1.48 -4.21
N ILE A 255 11.66 0.19 -3.96
CA ILE A 255 12.60 -0.78 -3.40
C ILE A 255 12.40 -2.12 -4.11
N GLU A 256 13.43 -2.64 -4.77
CA GLU A 256 13.38 -3.99 -5.35
C GLU A 256 14.13 -4.98 -4.48
N VAL A 257 13.70 -6.25 -4.50
CA VAL A 257 14.35 -7.33 -3.74
C VAL A 257 14.58 -8.55 -4.62
N ALA A 258 15.42 -9.47 -4.15
CA ALA A 258 15.64 -10.78 -4.73
C ALA A 258 16.04 -10.75 -6.21
N HIS A 259 15.31 -11.45 -7.07
CA HIS A 259 15.70 -11.64 -8.47
C HIS A 259 15.66 -10.33 -9.26
N GLU A 260 14.71 -9.43 -8.98
CA GLU A 260 14.64 -8.12 -9.65
C GLU A 260 15.84 -7.24 -9.29
N ALA A 261 16.17 -7.13 -8.00
CA ALA A 261 17.38 -6.42 -7.55
C ALA A 261 18.67 -7.06 -8.09
N GLN A 262 18.77 -8.40 -8.12
CA GLN A 262 19.94 -9.08 -8.69
C GLN A 262 20.08 -8.81 -10.19
N LYS A 263 18.97 -8.81 -10.93
CA LYS A 263 18.93 -8.50 -12.36
C LYS A 263 19.43 -7.07 -12.60
N ASN A 264 18.95 -6.10 -11.81
CA ASN A 264 19.36 -4.71 -11.92
C ASN A 264 20.82 -4.48 -11.51
N ALA A 265 21.39 -5.31 -10.63
CA ALA A 265 22.79 -5.22 -10.24
C ALA A 265 23.77 -5.62 -11.37
N LYS A 266 23.33 -6.39 -12.37
CA LYS A 266 24.21 -6.88 -13.44
C LYS A 266 24.74 -5.71 -14.28
N GLY A 267 26.06 -5.56 -14.27
CA GLY A 267 26.76 -4.57 -15.09
C GLY A 267 26.77 -3.15 -14.50
N VAL A 268 26.23 -2.95 -13.30
CA VAL A 268 26.33 -1.69 -12.55
C VAL A 268 27.78 -1.43 -12.16
N LYS A 269 28.22 -0.16 -12.20
CA LYS A 269 29.59 0.25 -11.94
C LYS A 269 29.64 1.52 -11.10
N GLY A 270 30.80 1.79 -10.51
CA GLY A 270 31.07 3.01 -9.76
C GLY A 270 30.13 3.17 -8.57
N ASN A 271 29.70 4.41 -8.30
CA ASN A 271 28.91 4.72 -7.11
C ASN A 271 27.53 4.06 -7.13
N ASP A 272 26.97 3.69 -8.29
CA ASP A 272 25.65 3.06 -8.36
C ASP A 272 25.62 1.67 -7.70
N LEU A 273 26.78 1.06 -7.43
CA LEU A 273 26.88 -0.17 -6.63
C LEU A 273 26.38 0.03 -5.20
N TYR A 274 26.48 1.24 -4.64
CA TYR A 274 25.95 1.58 -3.31
C TYR A 274 24.42 1.62 -3.24
N ARG A 275 23.71 1.40 -4.36
CA ARG A 275 22.25 1.16 -4.35
C ARG A 275 21.89 -0.25 -3.94
N PHE A 276 22.82 -1.20 -4.04
CA PHE A 276 22.55 -2.61 -3.82
C PHE A 276 23.08 -3.08 -2.47
N PHE A 277 22.25 -3.84 -1.75
CA PHE A 277 22.60 -4.37 -0.45
C PHE A 277 22.37 -5.88 -0.37
N SER A 278 23.45 -6.66 -0.39
CA SER A 278 23.42 -8.13 -0.34
C SER A 278 23.96 -8.73 0.96
N GLN A 279 24.40 -7.89 1.90
CA GLN A 279 25.05 -8.30 3.14
C GLN A 279 24.15 -8.07 4.37
N LEU A 280 22.83 -8.16 4.19
CA LEU A 280 21.79 -7.92 5.21
C LEU A 280 22.11 -8.59 6.55
N LYS A 281 22.46 -9.88 6.53
CA LYS A 281 22.84 -10.63 7.75
C LYS A 281 24.14 -10.15 8.38
N GLN A 282 25.13 -9.84 7.56
CA GLN A 282 26.45 -9.46 8.06
C GLN A 282 26.37 -8.09 8.72
N TRP A 283 25.64 -7.15 8.13
CA TRP A 283 25.32 -5.88 8.73
C TRP A 283 24.59 -6.02 10.07
N ALA A 284 23.57 -6.89 10.15
CA ALA A 284 22.86 -7.15 11.40
C ALA A 284 23.75 -7.76 12.51
N GLY A 285 24.75 -8.55 12.13
CA GLY A 285 25.69 -9.18 13.05
C GLY A 285 26.86 -8.28 13.45
N ALA A 286 27.33 -7.43 12.54
CA ALA A 286 28.39 -6.46 12.78
C ALA A 286 27.89 -5.29 13.63
N ASP A 287 26.62 -4.93 13.48
CA ASP A 287 26.00 -3.77 14.15
C ASP A 287 26.77 -2.46 13.89
N GLU A 288 27.18 -2.27 12.64
CA GLU A 288 27.94 -1.11 12.19
C GLU A 288 27.13 -0.24 11.23
N LYS A 289 27.34 1.08 11.34
CA LYS A 289 26.81 2.07 10.40
C LYS A 289 27.48 1.93 9.04
N GLN A 290 26.70 2.01 7.96
CA GLN A 290 27.17 1.94 6.58
C GLN A 290 26.59 3.09 5.75
N ASN A 291 27.17 3.39 4.58
CA ASN A 291 26.64 4.39 3.66
C ASN A 291 26.14 3.72 2.39
N PHE A 292 24.96 4.14 1.96
CA PHE A 292 24.30 3.69 0.74
C PHE A 292 23.86 4.91 -0.06
N ARG A 293 23.25 4.65 -1.21
CA ARG A 293 22.55 5.67 -1.98
C ARG A 293 21.30 5.06 -2.60
N ASP A 294 20.37 5.91 -2.97
CA ASP A 294 19.28 5.53 -3.88
C ASP A 294 19.50 6.19 -5.26
N CYS A 295 18.47 6.26 -6.10
CA CYS A 295 18.57 6.92 -7.41
C CYS A 295 18.71 8.45 -7.31
N GLU A 296 18.41 9.06 -6.16
CA GLU A 296 18.43 10.50 -5.98
C GLU A 296 19.62 10.98 -5.15
N LYS A 297 19.91 10.32 -4.03
CA LYS A 297 20.87 10.82 -3.04
C LYS A 297 21.55 9.73 -2.23
N ASP A 298 22.70 10.09 -1.67
CA ASP A 298 23.42 9.28 -0.70
C ASP A 298 22.75 9.39 0.68
N PHE A 299 22.78 8.31 1.45
CA PHE A 299 22.24 8.28 2.80
C PHE A 299 23.01 7.33 3.73
N PRO A 300 23.12 7.67 5.03
CA PRO A 300 23.62 6.75 6.03
C PRO A 300 22.56 5.71 6.39
N LEU A 301 22.97 4.45 6.52
CA LEU A 301 22.23 3.40 7.19
C LEU A 301 22.84 3.20 8.58
N GLU A 302 22.08 3.51 9.62
CA GLU A 302 22.49 3.29 11.02
C GLU A 302 22.78 1.81 11.30
N SER A 303 23.41 1.50 12.43
CA SER A 303 23.59 0.12 12.87
C SER A 303 22.24 -0.57 13.13
N PHE A 304 22.21 -1.90 13.12
CA PHE A 304 20.99 -2.68 13.29
C PHE A 304 20.27 -2.40 14.62
N THR A 305 21.00 -2.18 15.71
CA THR A 305 20.42 -1.85 17.02
C THR A 305 19.85 -0.42 17.09
N ASN A 306 20.32 0.48 16.22
CA ASN A 306 19.96 1.90 16.23
C ASN A 306 19.08 2.33 15.04
N CYS A 307 18.71 1.42 14.13
CA CYS A 307 17.90 1.75 12.96
C CYS A 307 16.39 1.86 13.31
N THR A 308 15.91 3.05 13.68
CA THR A 308 14.53 3.26 14.15
C THR A 308 13.52 3.73 13.09
N GLY A 309 13.90 3.81 11.81
CA GLY A 309 12.99 4.29 10.74
C GLY A 309 13.15 3.61 9.39
N PHE A 310 14.36 3.19 9.02
CA PHE A 310 14.63 2.48 7.77
C PHE A 310 15.47 1.24 8.09
N ASN A 311 14.80 0.10 8.23
CA ASN A 311 15.47 -1.18 8.53
C ASN A 311 15.34 -2.13 7.33
N PRO A 312 16.43 -2.32 6.56
CA PRO A 312 16.47 -3.22 5.41
C PRO A 312 15.96 -4.65 5.67
N ILE A 313 16.17 -5.18 6.87
CA ILE A 313 15.69 -6.52 7.24
C ILE A 313 14.17 -6.54 7.39
N GLU A 314 13.59 -5.50 8.00
CA GLU A 314 12.14 -5.37 8.13
C GLU A 314 11.47 -5.18 6.77
N ILE A 315 12.10 -4.41 5.89
CA ILE A 315 11.63 -4.21 4.53
C ILE A 315 11.68 -5.55 3.78
N TYR A 316 12.78 -6.28 3.83
CA TYR A 316 12.86 -7.60 3.19
C TYR A 316 11.82 -8.58 3.75
N ALA A 317 11.59 -8.55 5.08
CA ALA A 317 10.54 -9.30 5.75
C ALA A 317 9.13 -8.91 5.27
N TYR A 318 8.89 -7.61 5.03
CA TYR A 318 7.64 -7.12 4.45
C TYR A 318 7.38 -7.73 3.07
N TYR A 319 8.38 -7.78 2.18
CA TYR A 319 8.23 -8.41 0.86
C TYR A 319 7.90 -9.90 0.98
N ILE A 320 8.62 -10.64 1.84
CA ILE A 320 8.30 -12.05 2.12
C ILE A 320 6.86 -12.17 2.64
N GLY A 321 6.48 -11.35 3.62
CA GLY A 321 5.19 -11.35 4.27
C GLY A 321 4.04 -11.11 3.29
N ARG A 322 4.13 -10.09 2.43
CA ARG A 322 3.16 -9.78 1.37
C ARG A 322 3.09 -10.88 0.30
N CYS A 323 4.21 -11.49 -0.09
CA CYS A 323 4.21 -12.59 -1.06
C CYS A 323 3.52 -13.85 -0.52
N ILE A 324 3.63 -14.12 0.78
CA ILE A 324 3.04 -15.29 1.43
C ILE A 324 1.58 -15.03 1.80
N ASN A 325 1.32 -13.91 2.46
CA ASN A 325 0.04 -13.61 3.07
C ASN A 325 -0.71 -12.61 2.19
N ASN A 326 -1.65 -13.16 1.45
CA ASN A 326 -2.38 -12.44 0.43
C ASN A 326 -3.78 -13.05 0.31
N MET A 327 -4.64 -12.48 -0.53
CA MET A 327 -6.03 -12.92 -0.60
C MET A 327 -6.21 -14.36 -1.08
N GLU A 328 -5.26 -14.92 -1.83
CA GLU A 328 -5.30 -16.32 -2.31
C GLU A 328 -4.84 -17.30 -1.23
N ASN A 329 -3.77 -16.98 -0.50
CA ASN A 329 -3.17 -17.88 0.47
C ASN A 329 -3.75 -17.74 1.89
N GLY A 330 -4.40 -16.61 2.17
CA GLY A 330 -4.82 -16.22 3.52
C GLY A 330 -3.66 -15.70 4.38
N VAL A 331 -3.90 -15.58 5.69
CA VAL A 331 -2.93 -15.09 6.67
C VAL A 331 -2.41 -16.24 7.52
N PHE A 332 -1.12 -16.54 7.40
CA PHE A 332 -0.43 -17.51 8.24
C PHE A 332 -0.01 -16.88 9.56
N LEU A 333 -0.14 -17.64 10.65
CA LEU A 333 0.24 -17.21 12.00
C LEU A 333 1.42 -18.00 12.58
N LYS A 334 1.89 -19.05 11.91
CA LYS A 334 2.94 -19.95 12.40
C LYS A 334 4.13 -19.94 11.45
N TYR A 335 5.27 -19.46 11.95
CA TYR A 335 6.51 -19.31 11.18
C TYR A 335 7.66 -20.04 11.86
N PHE A 336 8.43 -20.77 11.06
CA PHE A 336 9.72 -21.34 11.43
C PHE A 336 10.80 -20.62 10.64
N LEU A 337 11.81 -20.12 11.35
CA LEU A 337 12.93 -19.40 10.76
C LEU A 337 14.22 -20.16 11.10
N SER A 338 14.99 -20.58 10.09
CA SER A 338 16.36 -21.02 10.30
C SER A 338 17.32 -19.83 10.32
N TYR A 339 18.13 -19.73 11.37
CA TYR A 339 19.14 -18.70 11.55
C TYR A 339 20.30 -19.22 12.41
N PRO A 340 21.56 -18.83 12.16
CA PRO A 340 22.68 -19.21 13.02
C PRO A 340 22.55 -18.58 14.42
N ILE A 341 22.73 -19.41 15.45
CA ILE A 341 22.32 -19.30 16.88
C ILE A 341 22.65 -17.98 17.65
N LYS A 342 23.29 -16.95 17.05
CA LYS A 342 23.89 -15.83 17.81
C LYS A 342 23.04 -14.56 18.01
N ASN A 343 21.82 -14.40 17.48
CA ASN A 343 21.06 -13.15 17.67
C ASN A 343 19.52 -13.35 17.75
N GLU A 344 18.96 -13.35 18.97
CA GLU A 344 17.50 -13.50 19.20
C GLU A 344 16.68 -12.27 18.79
N ILE A 345 17.24 -11.06 18.93
CA ILE A 345 16.57 -9.80 18.55
C ILE A 345 16.30 -9.78 17.04
N PHE A 346 17.27 -10.25 16.26
CA PHE A 346 17.12 -10.42 14.81
C PHE A 346 15.92 -11.30 14.44
N LYS A 347 15.76 -12.43 15.14
CA LYS A 347 14.65 -13.37 14.91
C LYS A 347 13.29 -12.75 15.24
N LEU A 348 13.20 -12.03 16.35
CA LEU A 348 11.96 -11.38 16.78
C LEU A 348 11.53 -10.30 15.79
N ASN A 349 12.44 -9.43 15.34
CA ASN A 349 12.10 -8.37 14.39
C ASN A 349 11.62 -8.92 13.04
N LEU A 350 12.27 -9.97 12.52
CA LEU A 350 11.87 -10.58 11.25
C LEU A 350 10.46 -11.21 11.35
N ILE A 351 10.22 -12.04 12.36
CA ILE A 351 8.93 -12.74 12.53
C ILE A 351 7.81 -11.75 12.88
N TYR A 352 8.08 -10.77 13.74
CA TYR A 352 7.12 -9.74 14.10
C TYR A 352 6.66 -8.99 12.85
N LYS A 353 7.57 -8.48 12.03
CA LYS A 353 7.19 -7.69 10.84
C LYS A 353 6.47 -8.51 9.76
N MET A 354 6.83 -9.79 9.58
CA MET A 354 6.09 -10.69 8.68
C MET A 354 4.65 -10.93 9.11
N THR A 355 4.31 -10.76 10.40
CA THR A 355 2.97 -11.05 10.94
C THR A 355 2.16 -9.79 11.23
N THR A 356 2.78 -8.68 11.64
CA THR A 356 2.07 -7.45 12.03
C THR A 356 1.64 -6.57 10.86
N LEU A 357 2.15 -6.81 9.65
CA LEU A 357 1.75 -6.01 8.47
C LEU A 357 0.41 -6.48 7.85
N LEU A 358 -0.23 -7.51 8.42
CA LEU A 358 -1.39 -8.21 7.84
C LEU A 358 -2.59 -8.34 8.81
N LEU A 359 -2.36 -8.01 10.08
CA LEU A 359 -3.30 -8.04 11.21
C LEU A 359 -3.36 -6.64 11.82
#